data_AF-A0A094B1X5-F1
#
_entry.id   AF-A0A094B1X5-F1
#
_cell.length_a   1.000
_cell.length_b   1.000
_cell.length_c   1.000
_cell.angle_alpha   90.00
_cell.angle_beta   90.00
_cell.angle_gamma   90.00
#
_symmetry.space_group_name_H-M   'P 1'
#
loop_
_entity.id
_entity.type
_entity.pdbx_description
1 polymer ?
#
loop_
_entity_poly.entity_id
_entity_poly.type
_entity_poly.pdbx_seq_one_letter_code
_entity_poly.pdbx_strand_id
1 'polypeptide(L)' 'YVSLGGPNDPPVVLRGFNDLAIPRGRSKAFRWKLTRRDISNWDAGKQDWVVSAHPKKVFVGPSSRKLTLTADLA' A
#
# COMPACT_ATOMS: atom_id res chain seq x y z
N TYR A 1 -1.54 -3.09 1.43
CA TYR A 1 -0.50 -3.23 0.40
C TYR A 1 -0.66 -2.15 -0.65
N VAL A 2 0.41 -1.83 -1.37
CA VAL A 2 0.43 -0.87 -2.48
C VAL A 2 1.09 -1.52 -3.69
N SER A 3 0.57 -1.28 -4.89
CA SER A 3 1.29 -1.49 -6.15
C SER A 3 1.79 -0.13 -6.65
N LEU A 4 3.09 0.00 -6.91
CA LEU A 4 3.71 1.25 -7.36
C LEU A 4 3.61 1.46 -8.88
N GLY A 5 3.33 0.38 -9.62
CA GLY A 5 2.87 0.38 -11.01
C GLY A 5 3.96 0.29 -12.08
N GLY A 6 5.23 0.40 -11.72
CA GLY A 6 6.33 0.28 -12.67
C GLY A 6 6.57 -1.16 -13.15
N PRO A 7 7.18 -1.36 -14.33
CA PRO A 7 7.42 -2.69 -14.92
C PRO A 7 8.39 -3.56 -14.09
N ASN A 8 9.24 -2.91 -13.28
CA ASN A 8 10.21 -3.58 -12.40
C ASN A 8 9.76 -3.59 -10.93
N ASP A 9 8.57 -3.05 -10.63
CA ASP A 9 8.06 -3.03 -9.27
C ASP A 9 7.46 -4.40 -8.90
N PRO A 10 7.55 -4.82 -7.62
CA PRO A 10 6.80 -5.97 -7.16
C PRO A 10 5.29 -5.75 -7.38
N PRO A 11 4.51 -6.82 -7.61
CA PRO A 11 3.06 -6.68 -7.80
C PRO A 11 2.37 -5.95 -6.64
N VAL A 12 2.79 -6.24 -5.41
CA VAL A 12 2.34 -5.58 -4.17
C VAL A 12 3.45 -5.51 -3.13
N VAL A 13 3.47 -4.43 -2.35
CA VAL A 13 4.39 -4.22 -1.21
C VAL A 13 3.61 -3.80 0.04
N LEU A 14 4.02 -4.30 1.22
CA LEU A 14 3.37 -3.94 2.49
C LEU A 14 3.74 -2.50 2.88
N ARG A 15 2.76 -1.74 3.37
CA ARG A 15 2.93 -0.35 3.83
C ARG A 15 2.25 -0.03 5.16
N GLY A 16 1.32 -0.88 5.59
CA GLY A 16 0.59 -0.69 6.83
C GLY A 16 -0.06 -1.98 7.27
N PHE A 17 -0.06 -2.20 8.58
CA PHE A 17 -0.70 -3.32 9.24
C PHE A 17 -1.08 -2.90 10.66
N ASN A 18 -2.01 -3.60 11.27
CA ASN A 18 -2.36 -3.43 12.68
C ASN A 18 -2.95 -4.74 13.19
N ASP A 19 -2.70 -5.04 14.47
CA ASP A 19 -3.36 -6.12 15.18
C ASP A 19 -4.54 -5.54 15.98
N LEU A 20 -5.75 -5.78 15.49
CA LEU A 20 -6.98 -5.24 16.07
C LEU A 20 -7.71 -6.33 16.86
N ALA A 21 -7.68 -6.24 18.20
CA ALA A 21 -8.56 -7.05 19.03
C ALA A 21 -10.03 -6.65 18.83
N ILE A 22 -10.84 -7.51 18.21
CA ILE A 22 -12.27 -7.27 17.93
C ILE A 22 -13.11 -8.24 18.77
N PRO A 23 -13.90 -7.75 19.75
CA PRO A 23 -14.81 -8.59 20.51
C PRO A 23 -15.88 -9.24 19.61
N ARG A 24 -16.42 -10.38 20.06
CA ARG A 24 -17.49 -11.10 19.34
C ARG A 24 -18.64 -10.15 18.97
N GLY A 25 -19.05 -10.20 17.71
CA GLY A 25 -20.17 -9.40 17.18
C GLY A 25 -19.88 -7.90 17.02
N ARG A 26 -18.63 -7.45 17.20
CA ARG A 26 -18.24 -6.06 16.99
C ARG A 26 -17.47 -5.89 15.68
N SER A 27 -17.35 -4.64 15.24
CA SER A 27 -16.53 -4.24 14.12
C SER A 27 -15.62 -3.09 14.53
N LYS A 28 -14.45 -2.99 13.89
CA LYS A 28 -13.51 -1.87 14.06
C LYS A 28 -13.10 -1.34 12.69
N ALA A 29 -12.93 -0.03 12.60
CA ALA A 29 -12.37 0.60 11.42
C ALA A 29 -10.84 0.51 11.47
N PHE A 30 -10.25 -0.13 10.45
CA PHE A 30 -8.82 -0.04 10.19
C PHE A 30 -8.54 1.29 9.46
N ARG A 31 -7.63 2.09 9.99
CA ARG A 31 -7.20 3.36 9.38
C ARG A 31 -5.68 3.39 9.29
N TRP A 32 -5.16 3.76 8.13
CA TRP A 32 -3.74 3.93 7.89
C TRP A 32 -3.52 5.16 7.01
N LYS A 33 -2.49 5.95 7.32
CA LYS A 33 -2.08 7.10 6.51
C LYS A 33 -0.87 6.69 5.68
N LEU A 34 -0.97 6.80 4.36
CA LEU A 34 0.18 6.65 3.48
C LEU A 34 0.98 7.96 3.47
N THR A 35 2.29 7.83 3.61
CA THR A 35 3.24 8.92 3.46
C THR A 35 3.67 9.05 2.01
N ARG A 36 4.28 10.18 1.64
CA ARG A 36 4.92 10.35 0.33
C ARG A 36 5.94 9.23 0.06
N ARG A 37 6.69 8.83 1.08
CA ARG A 37 7.73 7.78 0.97
C ARG A 37 7.12 6.41 0.65
N ASP A 38 5.92 6.11 1.15
CA ASP A 38 5.26 4.82 0.92
C ASP A 38 4.91 4.57 -0.56
N ILE A 39 4.72 5.65 -1.31
CA ILE A 39 4.36 5.62 -2.74
C ILE A 39 5.52 6.03 -3.66
N SER A 40 6.73 6.13 -3.10
CA SER A 40 7.94 6.50 -3.84
C SER A 40 8.78 5.30 -4.26
N ASN A 41 9.55 5.48 -5.32
CA ASN A 41 10.66 4.65 -5.74
C ASN A 41 11.97 5.42 -5.51
N TRP A 42 13.08 4.71 -5.28
CA TRP A 42 14.40 5.35 -5.24
C TRP A 42 14.92 5.58 -6.66
N ASP A 43 15.30 6.81 -6.99
CA ASP A 43 15.95 7.19 -8.24
C ASP A 43 17.44 7.40 -8.00
N ALA A 44 18.28 6.46 -8.46
CA ALA A 44 19.73 6.52 -8.26
C ALA A 44 20.42 7.66 -9.02
N GLY A 45 19.83 8.15 -10.13
CA GLY A 45 20.37 9.29 -10.87
C GLY A 45 20.16 10.61 -10.12
N LYS A 46 19.05 10.72 -9.39
CA LYS A 46 18.74 11.89 -8.55
C LYS A 46 19.22 11.75 -7.11
N GLN A 47 19.59 10.54 -6.68
CA GLN A 47 19.88 10.20 -5.29
C GLN A 47 18.72 10.62 -4.36
N ASP A 48 17.48 10.37 -4.78
CA ASP A 48 16.29 10.79 -4.04
C ASP A 48 15.09 9.84 -4.23
N TRP A 49 14.12 9.93 -3.31
CA TRP A 49 12.82 9.27 -3.39
C TRP A 49 11.87 10.07 -4.27
N VAL A 50 11.47 9.48 -5.39
CA VAL A 50 10.54 10.07 -6.35
C VAL A 50 9.23 9.31 -6.40
N VAL A 51 8.12 10.04 -6.52
CA VAL A 51 6.83 9.43 -6.84
C VAL A 51 6.78 9.26 -8.36
N SER A 52 6.88 8.03 -8.83
CA SER A 52 6.85 7.72 -10.27
C SER A 52 5.48 8.07 -10.89
N ALA A 53 5.44 8.34 -12.20
CA ALA A 53 4.22 8.68 -12.92
C ALA A 53 3.24 7.50 -13.11
N HIS A 54 3.67 6.26 -12.83
CA HIS A 54 2.82 5.08 -12.97
C HIS A 54 1.61 5.15 -12.02
N PRO A 55 0.41 4.72 -12.43
CA PRO A 55 -0.74 4.66 -11.53
C PRO A 55 -0.46 3.75 -10.34
N LYS A 56 -0.80 4.20 -9.13
CA LYS A 56 -0.68 3.38 -7.91
C LYS A 56 -2.03 2.78 -7.54
N LYS A 57 -2.01 1.55 -7.02
CA LYS A 57 -3.20 0.88 -6.47
C LYS A 57 -2.98 0.54 -5.00
N VAL A 58 -4.02 0.71 -4.20
CA VAL A 58 -4.06 0.26 -2.80
C VAL A 58 -4.85 -1.03 -2.72
N PHE A 59 -4.40 -1.92 -1.84
CA PHE A 59 -5.08 -3.18 -1.54
C PHE A 59 -5.16 -3.40 -0.03
N VAL A 60 -6.31 -3.86 0.46
CA VAL A 60 -6.54 -4.18 1.87
C VAL A 60 -7.08 -5.61 1.99
N GLY A 61 -6.54 -6.35 2.95
CA GLY A 61 -6.97 -7.71 3.25
C GLY A 61 -6.06 -8.40 4.27
N PRO A 62 -6.44 -9.60 4.74
CA PRO A 62 -5.75 -10.29 5.84
C PRO A 62 -4.39 -10.91 5.46
N SER A 63 -4.04 -10.99 4.17
CA SER A 63 -2.72 -11.46 3.73
C SER A 63 -2.34 -10.90 2.36
N SER A 64 -1.09 -11.07 1.95
CA SER A 64 -0.58 -10.64 0.63
C SER A 64 -1.30 -11.29 -0.56
N ARG A 65 -2.00 -12.41 -0.35
CA ARG A 65 -2.74 -13.15 -1.39
C ARG A 65 -4.25 -13.12 -1.21
N LYS A 66 -4.75 -12.63 -0.07
CA LYS A 66 -6.18 -12.42 0.19
C LYS A 66 -6.45 -10.92 0.27
N LEU A 67 -6.54 -10.26 -0.88
CA LEU A 67 -6.72 -8.81 -1.01
C LEU A 67 -8.14 -8.51 -1.51
N THR A 68 -9.09 -8.41 -0.58
CA THR A 68 -10.53 -8.33 -0.90
C THR A 68 -11.02 -6.93 -1.24
N LEU A 69 -10.27 -5.90 -0.87
CA LEU A 69 -10.58 -4.50 -1.20
C LEU A 69 -9.44 -3.90 -2.02
N THR A 70 -9.78 -3.14 -3.05
CA THR A 70 -8.82 -2.42 -3.89
C THR A 70 -9.36 -1.07 -4.34
N ALA A 71 -8.47 -0.12 -4.57
CA ALA A 71 -8.79 1.19 -5.13
C ALA A 71 -7.58 1.76 -5.87
N ASP A 72 -7.83 2.59 -6.88
CA ASP A 72 -6.79 3.45 -7.47
C ASP A 72 -6.46 4.59 -6.51
N LEU A 73 -5.18 4.97 -6.43
CA LEU A 73 -4.72 6.10 -5.63
C LEU A 73 -4.68 7.33 -6.53
N ALA A 74 -5.56 8.30 -6.24
CA ALA A 74 -5.66 9.58 -6.92
C ALA A 74 -4.49 10.52 -6.58
#